data_AF-G1PNM1-F1
#
_entry.id   AF-G1PNM1-F1
#
_cell.length_a   1.000
_cell.length_b   1.000
_cell.length_c   1.000
_cell.angle_alpha   90.00
_cell.angle_beta   90.00
_cell.angle_gamma   90.00
#
_symmetry.space_group_name_H-M   'P 1'
#
loop_
_entity.id
_entity.type
_entity.pdbx_description
1 polymer ?
#
loop_
_entity_poly.entity_id
_entity_poly.type
_entity_poly.pdbx_seq_one_letter_code
_entity_poly.pdbx_strand_id
1 'polypeptide(L)'
;MVVLRLLAVALACCWWPPGSQGKTLRGSFSSAAARDAQGQSIGHFEFHGDHALLCVRVNNVAVAVGKEAKLHLFQAQEWLKLQENSNGYSCSEKLSKAQLTMTMNQTEHNLTVSQIPYPQTWHVFYADKYTCKDDNENSQVEDIPFEMMLLNPDAEGNPLDHFSAGESGKHIHLNILNTEKDL
;
A
#
# COMPACT_ATOMS: atom_id res chain seq x y z
N MET A 1 -26.09 47.67 35.82
CA MET A 1 -25.31 47.38 34.59
C MET A 1 -24.21 46.40 34.96
N VAL A 2 -24.48 45.12 34.75
CA VAL A 2 -23.50 44.03 34.80
C VAL A 2 -22.88 43.94 33.41
N VAL A 3 -21.56 43.77 33.30
CA VAL A 3 -20.91 42.61 32.64
C VAL A 3 -19.40 42.72 32.87
N LEU A 4 -18.93 41.81 33.72
CA LEU A 4 -17.52 41.48 33.99
C LEU A 4 -16.94 40.80 32.74
N ARG A 5 -15.89 41.38 32.13
CA ARG A 5 -15.19 40.74 30.99
C ARG A 5 -14.09 39.83 31.51
N LEU A 6 -14.33 38.52 31.41
CA LEU A 6 -13.32 37.48 31.62
C LEU A 6 -12.37 37.44 30.41
N LEU A 7 -11.08 37.61 30.63
CA LEU A 7 -10.04 37.37 29.64
C LEU A 7 -9.73 35.87 29.61
N ALA A 8 -10.13 35.19 28.54
CA ALA A 8 -9.75 33.80 28.29
C ALA A 8 -8.32 33.75 27.75
N VAL A 9 -7.43 33.07 28.48
CA VAL A 9 -6.06 32.77 28.04
C VAL A 9 -6.14 31.62 27.03
N ALA A 10 -5.85 31.90 25.77
CA ALA A 10 -5.72 30.88 24.74
C ALA A 10 -4.40 30.13 24.92
N LEU A 11 -4.46 28.95 25.52
CA LEU A 11 -3.39 27.94 25.44
C LEU A 11 -3.37 27.40 24.00
N ALA A 12 -2.58 28.04 23.14
CA ALA A 12 -2.15 27.43 21.89
C ALA A 12 -1.11 26.34 22.24
N CYS A 13 -1.58 25.19 22.71
CA CYS A 13 -0.77 23.98 22.78
C CYS A 13 -0.31 23.67 21.36
N CYS A 14 1.01 23.66 21.17
CA CYS A 14 1.70 23.32 19.94
C CYS A 14 1.23 21.95 19.44
N TRP A 15 0.20 21.94 18.58
CA TRP A 15 -0.13 20.79 17.77
C TRP A 15 0.57 21.03 16.44
N TRP A 16 1.88 20.74 16.41
CA TRP A 16 2.46 20.41 15.12
C TRP A 16 1.74 19.17 14.64
N PRO A 17 1.08 19.19 13.47
CA PRO A 17 0.59 17.96 12.89
C PRO A 17 1.80 17.02 12.76
N PRO A 18 1.68 15.72 13.11
CA PRO A 18 2.71 14.77 12.79
C PRO A 18 3.05 14.95 11.30
N GLY A 19 4.32 15.26 11.05
CA GLY A 19 4.83 15.46 9.70
C GLY A 19 4.29 14.35 8.80
N SER A 20 3.77 14.78 7.66
CA SER A 20 3.19 13.96 6.60
C SER A 20 4.05 12.71 6.39
N GLN A 21 3.66 11.59 7.01
CA GLN A 21 4.32 10.30 6.81
C GLN A 21 3.84 9.83 5.46
N GLY A 22 4.62 10.04 4.41
CA GLY A 22 4.37 9.35 3.16
C GLY A 22 4.36 7.83 3.39
N LYS A 23 3.64 7.10 2.54
CA LYS A 23 3.08 5.79 2.86
C LYS A 23 4.17 4.73 3.11
N THR A 24 4.52 4.55 4.38
CA THR A 24 5.28 3.41 4.87
C THR A 24 4.32 2.42 5.50
N LEU A 25 4.28 1.20 4.97
CA LEU A 25 3.44 0.12 5.47
C LEU A 25 4.30 -0.83 6.30
N ARG A 26 3.81 -1.21 7.47
CA ARG A 26 4.43 -2.22 8.33
C ARG A 26 3.38 -3.26 8.67
N GLY A 27 3.80 -4.52 8.70
CA GLY A 27 2.87 -5.60 8.97
C GLY A 27 3.56 -6.96 8.96
N SER A 28 2.74 -7.99 8.73
CA SER A 28 3.17 -9.37 8.64
C SER A 28 2.56 -10.03 7.41
N PHE A 29 3.38 -10.78 6.67
CA PHE A 29 2.92 -11.68 5.63
C PHE A 29 2.49 -13.01 6.23
N SER A 30 1.21 -13.32 6.09
CA SER A 30 0.59 -14.49 6.70
C SER A 30 0.08 -15.46 5.64
N SER A 31 0.56 -16.70 5.69
CA SER A 31 0.13 -17.77 4.79
C SER A 31 -1.34 -18.12 5.00
N ALA A 32 -1.84 -18.03 6.23
CA ALA A 32 -3.24 -18.27 6.55
C ALA A 32 -4.13 -17.18 5.94
N ALA A 33 -3.81 -15.90 6.18
CA ALA A 33 -4.56 -14.79 5.60
C ALA A 33 -4.51 -14.81 4.06
N ALA A 34 -3.36 -15.17 3.48
CA ALA A 34 -3.23 -15.32 2.04
C ALA A 34 -4.11 -16.45 1.51
N ARG A 35 -4.14 -17.61 2.18
CA ARG A 35 -4.99 -18.73 1.76
C ARG A 35 -6.48 -18.39 1.84
N ASP A 36 -6.92 -17.84 2.96
CA ASP A 36 -8.34 -17.54 3.21
C ASP A 36 -8.89 -16.51 2.20
N ALA A 37 -8.04 -15.56 1.78
CA ALA A 37 -8.40 -14.51 0.83
C ALA A 37 -7.97 -14.77 -0.63
N GLN A 38 -7.36 -15.92 -0.93
CA GLN A 38 -6.70 -16.20 -2.22
C GLN A 38 -5.64 -15.14 -2.61
N GLY A 39 -4.94 -14.61 -1.61
CA GLY A 39 -3.95 -13.54 -1.67
C GLY A 39 -4.20 -12.53 -0.54
N GLN A 40 -3.20 -12.27 0.30
CA GLN A 40 -3.33 -11.31 1.39
C GLN A 40 -3.20 -9.89 0.85
N SER A 41 -4.24 -9.05 0.98
CA SER A 41 -4.16 -7.64 0.64
C SER A 41 -3.23 -6.90 1.59
N ILE A 42 -2.19 -6.26 1.06
CA ILE A 42 -1.22 -5.46 1.83
C ILE A 42 -1.60 -3.98 1.80
N GLY A 43 -2.10 -3.53 0.67
CA GLY A 43 -2.52 -2.15 0.48
C GLY A 43 -2.62 -1.79 -0.99
N HIS A 44 -2.79 -0.49 -1.23
CA HIS A 44 -2.75 0.08 -2.57
C HIS A 44 -1.99 1.41 -2.54
N PHE A 45 -1.48 1.84 -3.68
CA PHE A 45 -0.77 3.11 -3.83
C PHE A 45 -0.99 3.68 -5.21
N GLU A 46 -1.10 5.00 -5.32
CA GLU A 46 -1.21 5.67 -6.60
C GLU A 46 0.17 6.13 -7.06
N PHE A 47 0.75 5.34 -7.96
CA PHE A 47 2.04 5.65 -8.55
C PHE A 47 1.90 6.63 -9.71
N HIS A 48 2.92 7.46 -9.95
CA HIS A 48 3.01 8.37 -11.09
C HIS A 48 4.46 8.57 -11.54
N GLY A 49 4.63 9.13 -12.74
CA GLY A 49 5.93 9.53 -13.26
C GLY A 49 6.84 8.36 -13.66
N ASP A 50 8.05 8.72 -14.07
CA ASP A 50 9.09 7.78 -14.42
C ASP A 50 9.91 7.46 -13.17
N HIS A 51 10.17 6.17 -12.92
CA HIS A 51 10.95 5.67 -11.78
C HIS A 51 10.24 5.55 -10.43
N ALA A 52 8.91 5.42 -10.38
CA ALA A 52 8.24 4.97 -9.17
C ALA A 52 8.87 3.68 -8.61
N LEU A 53 9.05 3.60 -7.28
CA LEU A 53 9.72 2.49 -6.60
C LEU A 53 8.82 1.86 -5.53
N LEU A 54 8.91 0.53 -5.44
CA LEU A 54 8.48 -0.25 -4.30
C LEU A 54 9.72 -0.84 -3.64
N CYS A 55 9.98 -0.45 -2.39
CA CYS A 55 11.06 -0.99 -1.58
C CYS A 55 10.47 -1.84 -0.46
N VAL A 56 10.93 -3.08 -0.31
CA VAL A 56 10.41 -4.03 0.68
C VAL A 56 11.56 -4.59 1.49
N ARG A 57 11.41 -4.52 2.82
CA ARG A 57 12.34 -5.11 3.78
C ARG A 57 11.67 -6.24 4.52
N VAL A 58 12.34 -7.39 4.61
CA VAL A 58 11.90 -8.55 5.36
C VAL A 58 12.95 -8.96 6.38
N ASN A 59 12.52 -9.27 7.60
CA ASN A 59 13.44 -9.58 8.69
C ASN A 59 13.97 -11.01 8.64
N ASN A 60 13.22 -11.94 8.05
CA ASN A 60 13.56 -13.36 8.00
C ASN A 60 13.48 -13.91 6.56
N VAL A 61 14.56 -13.69 5.82
CA VAL A 61 14.68 -14.12 4.41
C VAL A 61 14.60 -15.65 4.27
N ALA A 62 15.12 -16.39 5.25
CA ALA A 62 15.08 -17.86 5.20
C ALA A 62 13.64 -18.39 5.20
N VAL A 63 12.76 -17.82 6.04
CA VAL A 63 11.33 -18.15 6.04
C VAL A 63 10.67 -17.70 4.73
N ALA A 64 10.96 -16.50 4.24
CA ALA A 64 10.43 -16.01 2.96
C ALA A 64 10.77 -16.93 1.78
N VAL A 65 12.04 -17.33 1.67
CA VAL A 65 12.51 -18.29 0.66
C VAL A 65 11.85 -19.65 0.86
N GLY A 66 11.79 -20.14 2.09
CA GLY A 66 11.16 -21.42 2.43
C GLY A 66 9.68 -21.47 2.04
N LYS A 67 8.98 -20.34 2.11
CA LYS A 67 7.58 -20.19 1.67
C LYS A 67 7.41 -19.94 0.17
N GLU A 68 8.49 -19.66 -0.57
CA GLU A 68 8.42 -19.10 -1.93
C GLU A 68 7.57 -17.81 -1.98
N ALA A 69 7.80 -16.94 -0.99
CA ALA A 69 7.06 -15.70 -0.78
C ALA A 69 7.17 -14.72 -1.96
N LYS A 70 6.03 -14.17 -2.38
CA LYS A 70 5.92 -13.25 -3.51
C LYS A 70 4.98 -12.08 -3.20
N LEU A 71 5.30 -10.92 -3.76
CA LEU A 71 4.34 -9.83 -3.94
C LEU A 71 3.82 -9.83 -5.37
N HIS A 72 2.52 -9.68 -5.49
CA HIS A 72 1.79 -9.54 -6.73
C HIS A 72 1.19 -8.13 -6.78
N LEU A 73 1.58 -7.35 -7.78
CA LEU A 73 1.07 -5.99 -7.97
C LEU A 73 0.10 -5.98 -9.14
N PHE A 74 -1.10 -5.50 -8.87
CA PHE A 74 -2.18 -5.36 -9.85
C PHE A 74 -2.50 -3.90 -10.08
N GLN A 75 -2.58 -3.48 -11.32
CA GLN A 75 -3.22 -2.21 -11.68
C GLN A 75 -4.72 -2.28 -11.35
N ALA A 76 -5.29 -1.18 -10.89
CA ALA A 76 -6.69 -1.13 -10.42
C ALA A 76 -7.70 -1.65 -11.45
N GLN A 77 -7.52 -1.36 -12.74
CA GLN A 77 -8.39 -1.84 -13.81
C GLN A 77 -8.35 -3.36 -13.96
N GLU A 78 -7.16 -3.95 -13.88
CA GLU A 78 -6.97 -5.40 -13.98
C GLU A 78 -7.49 -6.11 -12.73
N TRP A 79 -7.26 -5.52 -11.55
CA TRP A 79 -7.84 -6.00 -10.30
C TRP A 79 -9.39 -5.98 -10.33
N LEU A 80 -9.99 -4.91 -10.84
CA LEU A 80 -11.45 -4.81 -10.97
C LEU A 80 -12.02 -5.91 -11.88
N LYS A 81 -11.41 -6.16 -13.04
CA LYS A 81 -11.82 -7.23 -13.96
C LYS A 81 -11.79 -8.62 -13.32
N LEU A 82 -10.82 -8.87 -12.42
CA LEU A 82 -10.71 -10.13 -11.68
C LEU A 82 -11.81 -10.27 -10.62
N GLN A 83 -12.24 -9.16 -10.00
CA GLN A 83 -13.35 -9.16 -9.05
C GLN A 83 -14.70 -9.41 -9.74
N GLU A 84 -14.93 -8.74 -10.88
CA GLU A 84 -16.16 -8.90 -11.68
C GLU A 84 -16.27 -10.33 -12.24
N ASN A 85 -15.15 -10.97 -12.57
CA ASN A 85 -15.09 -12.35 -13.06
C ASN A 85 -14.56 -13.32 -11.98
N SER A 86 -14.96 -13.12 -10.72
CA SER A 86 -14.42 -13.86 -9.57
C SER A 86 -14.57 -15.39 -9.65
N ASN A 87 -15.60 -15.89 -10.34
CA ASN A 87 -15.87 -17.32 -10.57
C ASN A 87 -15.17 -17.88 -11.83
N GLY A 88 -14.58 -17.02 -12.67
CA GLY A 88 -13.97 -17.41 -13.94
C GLY A 88 -12.50 -17.82 -13.84
N TYR A 89 -11.86 -17.62 -12.68
CA TYR A 89 -10.44 -17.88 -12.48
C TYR A 89 -10.20 -18.66 -11.19
N SER A 90 -9.33 -19.66 -11.24
CA SER A 90 -8.75 -20.30 -10.06
C SER A 90 -7.82 -19.34 -9.30
N CYS A 91 -7.47 -19.67 -8.06
CA CYS A 91 -6.55 -18.87 -7.22
C CYS A 91 -5.22 -18.58 -7.93
N SER A 92 -4.57 -19.60 -8.48
CA SER A 92 -3.29 -19.47 -9.18
C SER A 92 -3.42 -18.63 -10.45
N GLU A 93 -4.52 -18.79 -11.20
CA GLU A 93 -4.79 -17.98 -12.39
C GLU A 93 -4.96 -16.51 -12.03
N LYS A 94 -5.70 -16.17 -10.96
CA LYS A 94 -5.84 -14.78 -10.48
C LYS A 94 -4.47 -14.17 -10.17
N LEU A 95 -3.63 -14.85 -9.40
CA LEU A 95 -2.29 -14.37 -9.04
C LEU A 95 -1.37 -14.20 -10.26
N SER A 96 -1.53 -15.04 -11.29
CA SER A 96 -0.75 -14.96 -12.54
C SER A 96 -1.07 -13.73 -13.40
N LYS A 97 -2.18 -13.03 -13.14
CA LYS A 97 -2.58 -11.81 -13.87
C LYS A 97 -1.93 -10.54 -13.32
N ALA A 98 -1.15 -10.63 -12.25
CA ALA A 98 -0.41 -9.49 -11.72
C ALA A 98 0.53 -8.92 -12.79
N GLN A 99 0.57 -7.60 -12.95
CA GLN A 99 1.45 -6.96 -13.93
C GLN A 99 2.91 -7.04 -13.49
N LEU A 100 3.15 -7.00 -12.18
CA LEU A 100 4.47 -7.19 -11.61
C LEU A 100 4.41 -8.25 -10.51
N THR A 101 5.43 -9.11 -10.48
CA THR A 101 5.63 -10.08 -9.40
C THR A 101 7.04 -9.95 -8.87
N MET A 102 7.18 -9.75 -7.58
CA MET A 102 8.46 -9.69 -6.88
C MET A 102 8.62 -10.94 -6.01
N THR A 103 9.76 -11.62 -6.10
CA THR A 103 10.08 -12.75 -5.22
C THR A 103 10.91 -12.27 -4.03
N MET A 104 10.51 -12.63 -2.81
CA MET A 104 11.18 -12.19 -1.57
C MET A 104 12.32 -13.13 -1.19
N ASN A 105 13.48 -12.96 -1.83
CA ASN A 105 14.67 -13.79 -1.58
C ASN A 105 15.89 -13.01 -1.04
N GLN A 106 15.70 -11.75 -0.66
CA GLN A 106 16.72 -10.87 -0.08
C GLN A 106 16.11 -10.06 1.06
N THR A 107 16.96 -9.50 1.93
CA THR A 107 16.53 -8.68 3.08
C THR A 107 15.87 -7.38 2.64
N GLU A 108 16.37 -6.78 1.56
CA GLU A 108 15.80 -5.59 0.93
C GLU A 108 15.64 -5.87 -0.57
N HIS A 109 14.47 -5.53 -1.11
CA HIS A 109 14.13 -5.67 -2.52
C HIS A 109 13.57 -4.37 -3.05
N ASN A 110 14.09 -3.93 -4.20
CA ASN A 110 13.64 -2.74 -4.89
C ASN A 110 13.05 -3.13 -6.23
N LEU A 111 11.81 -2.73 -6.49
CA LEU A 111 11.12 -2.91 -7.76
C LEU A 111 10.78 -1.54 -8.33
N THR A 112 11.24 -1.28 -9.54
CA THR A 112 10.83 -0.11 -10.30
C THR A 112 9.53 -0.40 -11.03
N VAL A 113 8.53 0.45 -10.80
CA VAL A 113 7.28 0.46 -11.54
C VAL A 113 7.49 1.37 -12.74
N SER A 114 7.66 0.79 -13.93
CA SER A 114 8.07 1.51 -15.14
C SER A 114 6.92 2.31 -15.76
N GLN A 115 7.27 3.52 -16.25
CA GLN A 115 6.51 4.38 -17.16
C GLN A 115 5.01 4.50 -16.86
N ILE A 116 4.68 5.41 -15.94
CA ILE A 116 3.31 5.72 -15.59
C ILE A 116 2.95 7.11 -16.15
N PRO A 117 2.37 7.18 -17.38
CA PRO A 117 2.09 8.45 -18.06
C PRO A 117 1.01 9.28 -17.36
N TYR A 118 0.16 8.65 -16.56
CA TYR A 118 -0.86 9.27 -15.73
C TYR A 118 -0.96 8.52 -14.40
N PRO A 119 -1.24 9.20 -13.27
CA PRO A 119 -1.40 8.54 -11.98
C PRO A 119 -2.28 7.30 -12.04
N GLN A 120 -1.77 6.19 -11.53
CA GLN A 120 -2.47 4.92 -11.56
C GLN A 120 -2.42 4.25 -10.19
N THR A 121 -3.57 3.78 -9.72
CA THR A 121 -3.65 2.98 -8.50
C THR A 121 -3.19 1.55 -8.76
N TRP A 122 -2.31 1.06 -7.90
CA TRP A 122 -1.82 -0.31 -7.86
C TRP A 122 -2.19 -0.96 -6.53
N HIS A 123 -2.68 -2.18 -6.57
CA HIS A 123 -2.96 -3.02 -5.41
C HIS A 123 -1.83 -4.02 -5.20
N VAL A 124 -1.38 -4.17 -3.96
CA VAL A 124 -0.27 -5.05 -3.57
C VAL A 124 -0.82 -6.21 -2.76
N PHE A 125 -0.54 -7.42 -3.21
CA PHE A 125 -0.94 -8.66 -2.54
C PHE A 125 0.27 -9.53 -2.22
N TYR A 126 0.24 -10.15 -1.06
CA TYR A 126 1.17 -11.22 -0.69
C TYR A 126 0.58 -12.59 -1.03
N ALA A 127 1.42 -13.46 -1.57
CA ALA A 127 1.12 -14.88 -1.75
C ALA A 127 2.39 -15.73 -1.57
N ASP A 128 2.18 -17.01 -1.29
CA ASP A 128 3.22 -18.00 -1.11
C ASP A 128 2.75 -19.38 -1.61
N LYS A 129 3.62 -20.39 -1.52
CA LYS A 129 3.32 -21.75 -1.99
C LYS A 129 2.15 -22.44 -1.28
N TYR A 130 1.64 -21.88 -0.19
CA TYR A 130 0.50 -22.39 0.57
C TYR A 130 -0.81 -21.67 0.23
N THR A 131 -0.73 -20.50 -0.41
CA THR A 131 -1.88 -19.61 -0.67
C THR A 131 -2.98 -20.28 -1.49
N CYS A 132 -2.63 -21.05 -2.53
CA CYS A 132 -3.62 -21.73 -3.39
C CYS A 132 -3.73 -23.23 -3.12
N LYS A 133 -3.34 -23.70 -1.93
CA LYS A 133 -3.45 -25.12 -1.54
C LYS A 133 -4.66 -25.32 -0.62
N ASP A 134 -5.40 -26.40 -0.89
CA ASP A 134 -6.57 -26.80 -0.09
C ASP A 134 -6.19 -27.56 1.20
N ASP A 135 -4.92 -27.99 1.33
CA ASP A 135 -4.46 -28.77 2.47
C ASP A 135 -4.28 -27.89 3.73
N ASN A 136 -5.18 -28.10 4.70
CA ASN A 136 -5.19 -27.42 5.99
C ASN A 136 -4.08 -27.87 6.97
N GLU A 137 -3.25 -28.84 6.59
CA GLU A 137 -2.20 -29.44 7.44
C GLU A 137 -1.05 -28.45 7.79
N ASN A 138 -0.91 -27.31 7.08
CA ASN A 138 0.14 -26.32 7.33
C ASN A 138 -0.32 -25.14 8.20
N SER A 139 -1.20 -25.38 9.18
CA SER A 139 -1.87 -24.31 9.94
C SER A 139 -0.97 -23.47 10.87
N GLN A 140 0.32 -23.79 11.01
CA GLN A 140 1.27 -23.01 11.84
C GLN A 140 2.59 -22.72 11.11
N VAL A 141 2.52 -22.02 9.97
CA VAL A 141 3.74 -21.49 9.35
C VAL A 141 4.02 -20.09 9.86
N GLU A 142 5.23 -19.86 10.39
CA GLU A 142 5.67 -18.58 10.95
C GLU A 142 5.41 -17.42 9.98
N ASP A 143 4.76 -16.38 10.47
CA ASP A 143 4.47 -15.13 9.80
C ASP A 143 5.75 -14.32 9.49
N ILE A 144 5.81 -13.58 8.38
CA ILE A 144 7.03 -12.83 7.99
C ILE A 144 6.81 -11.33 8.21
N PRO A 145 7.46 -10.71 9.21
CA PRO A 145 7.39 -9.27 9.41
C PRO A 145 8.02 -8.51 8.24
N PHE A 146 7.38 -7.41 7.83
CA PHE A 146 7.87 -6.57 6.75
C PHE A 146 7.74 -5.07 7.05
N GLU A 147 8.58 -4.31 6.36
CA GLU A 147 8.44 -2.87 6.15
C GLU A 147 8.44 -2.61 4.64
N MET A 148 7.52 -1.78 4.17
CA MET A 148 7.33 -1.48 2.76
C MET A 148 7.22 0.02 2.56
N MET A 149 8.00 0.54 1.62
CA MET A 149 7.96 1.94 1.19
C MET A 149 7.51 2.01 -0.26
N LEU A 150 6.51 2.84 -0.51
CA LEU A 150 5.96 3.11 -1.83
C LEU A 150 6.33 4.54 -2.21
N LEU A 151 6.99 4.69 -3.35
CA LEU A 151 7.72 5.89 -3.73
C LEU A 151 7.35 6.32 -5.15
N ASN A 152 7.09 7.60 -5.30
CA ASN A 152 6.99 8.33 -6.55
C ASN A 152 8.24 9.19 -6.76
N PRO A 153 8.55 9.56 -8.02
CA PRO A 153 9.53 10.58 -8.31
C PRO A 153 9.08 11.95 -7.79
N ASP A 154 10.00 12.69 -7.19
CA ASP A 154 9.83 14.09 -6.83
C ASP A 154 9.87 15.01 -8.08
N ALA A 155 9.79 16.32 -7.86
CA ALA A 155 9.81 17.31 -8.95
C ALA A 155 11.12 17.31 -9.77
N GLU A 156 12.20 16.72 -9.26
CA GLU A 156 13.48 16.56 -9.94
C GLU A 156 13.63 15.17 -10.58
N GLY A 157 12.64 14.28 -10.41
CA GLY A 157 12.64 12.92 -10.93
C GLY A 157 13.26 11.88 -9.99
N ASN A 158 13.64 12.25 -8.76
CA ASN A 158 14.23 11.31 -7.81
C ASN A 158 13.14 10.55 -7.06
N PRO A 159 13.22 9.22 -6.93
CA PRO A 159 12.17 8.40 -6.32
C PRO A 159 12.22 8.42 -4.79
N LEU A 160 12.09 9.61 -4.21
CA LEU A 160 12.13 9.84 -2.77
C LEU A 160 10.81 10.40 -2.23
N ASP A 161 9.83 10.67 -3.10
CA ASP A 161 8.51 11.14 -2.69
C ASP A 161 7.63 9.97 -2.27
N HIS A 162 7.24 9.92 -0.99
CA HIS A 162 6.41 8.83 -0.46
C HIS A 162 4.90 9.11 -0.55
N PHE A 163 4.47 10.20 -1.19
CA PHE A 163 3.04 10.52 -1.33
C PHE A 163 2.43 9.85 -2.56
N SER A 164 1.22 9.30 -2.39
CA SER A 164 0.40 8.89 -3.53
C SER A 164 0.04 10.12 -4.36
N ALA A 165 -0.17 9.99 -5.68
CA ALA A 165 -0.55 11.14 -6.51
C ALA A 165 -1.83 11.86 -6.02
N GLY A 166 -2.82 11.11 -5.54
CA GLY A 166 -4.03 11.66 -4.92
C GLY A 166 -3.81 12.37 -3.59
N GLU A 167 -2.65 12.19 -2.95
CA GLU A 167 -2.28 12.82 -1.67
C GLU A 167 -1.26 13.96 -1.84
N SER A 168 -0.55 14.04 -2.97
CA SER A 168 0.47 15.06 -3.24
C SER A 168 -0.10 16.45 -3.60
N GLY A 169 -1.43 16.62 -3.53
CA GLY A 169 -2.15 17.87 -3.75
C GLY A 169 -1.99 18.94 -2.65
N LYS A 170 -0.76 19.38 -2.36
CA LYS A 170 -0.50 20.63 -1.59
C LYS A 170 0.06 21.74 -2.47
N HIS A 171 -0.80 22.27 -3.34
CA HIS A 171 -1.07 23.71 -3.31
C HIS A 171 -2.43 23.89 -2.65
N ILE A 172 -2.43 24.19 -1.35
CA ILE A 172 -3.63 24.55 -0.59
C ILE A 172 -4.03 25.95 -1.04
N HIS A 173 -4.76 26.09 -2.15
CA HIS A 173 -5.59 27.28 -2.33
C HIS A 173 -6.82 27.06 -1.46
N LEU A 174 -6.89 27.77 -0.33
CA LEU A 174 -8.08 27.87 0.49
C LEU A 174 -9.18 28.52 -0.38
N ASN A 175 -9.98 27.71 -1.07
CA ASN A 175 -11.33 28.10 -1.40
C ASN A 175 -12.15 27.95 -0.11
N ILE A 176 -12.09 29.01 0.70
CA ILE A 176 -13.25 29.36 1.52
C ILE A 176 -14.39 29.58 0.52
N LEU A 177 -15.50 28.85 0.75
CA LEU A 177 -16.88 29.03 0.27
C LEU A 177 -17.48 27.72 -0.26
N ASN A 178 -18.23 27.07 0.63
CA ASN A 178 -19.52 26.39 0.44
C ASN A 178 -19.60 24.99 1.05
N THR A 179 -19.43 24.90 2.37
CA THR A 179 -20.31 24.04 3.17
C THR A 179 -21.58 24.81 3.46
N GLU A 180 -22.55 24.73 2.54
CA GLU A 180 -23.95 24.91 2.86
C GLU A 180 -24.74 23.89 2.04
N LYS A 181 -25.03 22.74 2.66
CA LYS A 181 -26.39 22.21 2.91
C LYS A 181 -26.38 20.69 3.00
N ASP A 182 -26.32 20.22 4.24
CA ASP A 182 -26.96 18.98 4.65
C ASP A 182 -28.48 19.17 4.59
N LEU A 183 -29.14 18.34 3.78
CA LEU A 183 -30.49 17.81 4.00
C LEU A 183 -30.63 16.46 3.30
#